data_AF-A0A2A9N5X6-F1
#
_entry.id   AF-A0A2A9N5X6-F1
#
_cell.length_a   1.000
_cell.length_b   1.000
_cell.length_c   1.000
_cell.angle_alpha   90.00
_cell.angle_beta   90.00
_cell.angle_gamma   90.00
#
_symmetry.space_group_name_H-M   'P 1'
#
loop_
_entity.id
_entity.type
_entity.pdbx_description
1 polymer ?
#
loop_
_entity_poly.entity_id
_entity_poly.type
_entity_poly.pdbx_seq_one_letter_code
_entity_poly.pdbx_strand_id
1 'polypeptide(L)'
;DLAVRQFLLTNLIVPPKTKTVRFQLPLDILQGAIDELGWFPFEPGKCTWGGRTLVVKGDKSKYINRHNINMFESFFPNTIITSLDAGHWVHAERPHEFLKVLSDFVCAGEKGRS
;
A
#
# COMPACT_ATOMS: atom_id res chain seq x y z
N ASP A 1 2.16 -7.86 15.65
CA ASP A 1 0.81 -7.98 15.09
C ASP A 1 0.58 -9.42 14.62
N LEU A 2 -0.55 -10.03 14.97
CA LEU A 2 -0.86 -11.43 14.63
C LEU A 2 -1.09 -11.58 13.12
N ALA A 3 -1.70 -10.57 12.48
CA ALA A 3 -1.94 -10.54 11.04
C ALA A 3 -0.62 -10.46 10.24
N VAL A 4 0.35 -9.66 10.70
CA VAL A 4 1.67 -9.57 10.06
C VAL A 4 2.43 -10.89 10.17
N ARG A 5 2.35 -11.59 11.32
CA ARG A 5 2.96 -12.92 11.46
C ARG A 5 2.31 -13.93 10.53
N GLN A 6 0.98 -13.95 10.45
CA GLN A 6 0.23 -14.84 9.55
C GLN A 6 0.61 -14.59 8.08
N PHE A 7 0.76 -13.32 7.68
CA PHE A 7 1.19 -12.92 6.34
C PHE A 7 2.63 -13.33 6.01
N LEU A 8 3.56 -13.22 6.97
CA LEU A 8 4.93 -13.69 6.74
C LEU A 8 4.98 -15.23 6.57
N LEU A 9 4.11 -15.95 7.28
CA LEU A 9 4.00 -17.42 7.19
C LEU A 9 3.42 -17.92 5.86
N THR A 10 2.74 -17.09 5.06
CA THR A 10 2.30 -17.52 3.71
C THR A 10 3.45 -17.55 2.70
N ASN A 11 4.55 -16.84 2.98
CA ASN A 11 5.74 -16.79 2.11
C ASN A 11 6.75 -17.90 2.44
N LEU A 12 6.33 -18.92 3.18
CA LEU A 12 7.18 -19.98 3.73
C LEU A 12 6.98 -21.28 2.95
N ILE A 13 8.07 -21.77 2.36
CA ILE A 13 8.11 -23.00 1.58
C ILE A 13 8.82 -24.10 2.36
N VAL A 14 8.27 -25.31 2.29
CA VAL A 14 8.89 -26.53 2.82
C VAL A 14 9.27 -27.40 1.62
N PRO A 15 10.54 -27.39 1.18
CA PRO A 15 10.94 -28.15 0.01
C PRO A 15 10.80 -29.66 0.28
N PRO A 16 10.27 -30.46 -0.66
CA PRO A 16 9.95 -31.87 -0.45
C PRO A 16 11.11 -32.76 0.00
N LYS A 17 12.36 -32.34 -0.27
CA LYS A 17 13.58 -33.12 -0.04
C LYS A 17 14.45 -32.60 1.12
N THR A 18 14.05 -31.53 1.80
CA THR A 18 14.82 -30.97 2.92
C THR A 18 13.88 -30.65 4.08
N LYS A 19 14.16 -31.15 5.28
CA LYS A 19 13.44 -30.75 6.51
C LYS A 19 13.67 -29.27 6.89
N THR A 20 14.41 -28.51 6.09
CA THR A 20 14.66 -27.08 6.30
C THR A 20 13.58 -26.26 5.62
N VAL A 21 12.92 -25.47 6.44
CA VAL A 21 11.91 -24.49 6.08
C VAL A 21 12.62 -23.23 5.54
N ARG A 22 12.20 -22.69 4.39
CA ARG A 22 12.82 -21.49 3.78
C ARG A 22 11.76 -20.45 3.41
N PHE A 23 12.11 -19.18 3.50
CA PHE A 23 11.29 -18.11 2.92
C PHE A 23 11.47 -18.10 1.41
N GLN A 24 10.39 -17.85 0.67
CA GLN A 24 10.40 -17.72 -0.79
C GLN A 24 11.11 -16.44 -1.23
N LEU A 25 11.13 -15.43 -0.36
CA LEU A 25 11.82 -14.17 -0.57
C LEU A 25 13.28 -14.25 -0.10
N PRO A 26 14.24 -13.68 -0.86
CA PRO A 26 15.62 -13.57 -0.43
C PRO A 26 15.74 -12.52 0.68
N LEU A 27 15.60 -12.96 1.93
CA LEU A 27 15.58 -12.09 3.11
C LEU A 27 16.92 -11.38 3.35
N ASP A 28 18.03 -12.00 2.96
CA ASP A 28 19.39 -11.46 3.00
C ASP A 28 19.54 -10.22 2.12
N ILE A 29 18.98 -10.25 0.91
CA ILE A 29 18.97 -9.11 0.00
C ILE A 29 18.02 -8.03 0.51
N LEU A 30 16.82 -8.43 0.95
CA LEU A 30 15.82 -7.49 1.46
C LEU A 30 16.33 -6.76 2.71
N GLN A 31 17.10 -7.41 3.59
CA GLN A 31 17.66 -6.77 4.77
C GLN A 31 18.58 -5.60 4.42
N GLY A 32 19.38 -5.71 3.35
CA GLY A 32 20.25 -4.63 2.88
C GLY A 32 19.51 -3.53 2.10
N ALA A 33 18.36 -3.86 1.51
CA ALA A 33 17.57 -2.93 0.70
C ALA A 33 16.40 -2.26 1.45
N ILE A 34 16.09 -2.68 2.69
CA ILE A 34 14.96 -2.14 3.46
C ILE A 34 15.06 -0.63 3.66
N ASP A 35 16.25 -0.11 3.92
CA ASP A 35 16.47 1.32 4.15
C ASP A 35 16.23 2.13 2.86
N GLU A 36 16.66 1.60 1.71
CA GLU A 36 16.41 2.22 0.40
C GLU A 36 14.95 2.08 -0.04
N LEU A 37 14.27 0.97 0.26
CA LEU A 37 12.85 0.77 -0.04
C LEU A 37 11.95 1.69 0.80
N GLY A 38 12.39 2.03 2.02
CA GLY A 38 11.75 3.03 2.87
C GLY A 38 12.05 4.47 2.43
N TRP A 39 13.04 4.66 1.55
CA TRP A 39 13.44 5.96 1.07
C TRP A 39 12.57 6.41 -0.10
N PHE A 40 11.79 7.46 0.11
CA PHE A 40 11.15 8.19 -0.97
C PHE A 40 12.01 9.43 -1.29
N PRO A 41 12.41 9.70 -2.54
CA PRO A 41 13.16 10.91 -2.85
C PRO A 41 12.28 12.16 -2.66
N PHE A 42 12.38 12.76 -1.47
CA PHE A 42 11.59 13.89 -0.98
C PHE A 42 12.07 15.24 -1.54
N GLU A 43 12.19 15.41 -2.84
CA GLU A 43 12.42 16.75 -3.41
C GLU A 43 11.10 17.35 -3.92
N PRO A 44 10.35 18.10 -3.07
CA PRO A 44 9.05 18.64 -3.45
C PRO A 44 9.26 19.65 -4.58
N GLY A 45 8.45 19.52 -5.65
CA GLY A 45 8.54 20.40 -6.82
C GLY A 45 9.46 19.91 -7.94
N LYS A 46 10.25 18.85 -7.76
CA LYS A 46 11.01 18.23 -8.87
C LYS A 46 10.17 17.33 -9.76
N CYS A 47 9.15 16.70 -9.21
CA CYS A 47 8.31 15.75 -9.93
C CYS A 47 6.88 15.78 -9.37
N THR A 48 5.89 15.90 -10.25
CA THR A 48 4.47 15.88 -9.88
C THR A 48 3.72 14.93 -10.80
N TRP A 49 2.84 14.12 -10.23
CA TRP A 49 1.94 13.27 -10.99
C TRP A 49 0.60 13.97 -11.19
N GLY A 50 0.35 14.44 -12.42
CA GLY A 50 -0.91 15.09 -12.78
C GLY A 50 -2.10 14.14 -12.97
N GLY A 51 -1.88 12.81 -12.92
CA GLY A 51 -2.95 11.84 -13.05
C GLY A 51 -3.83 11.77 -11.79
N ARG A 52 -5.02 11.20 -11.94
CA ARG A 52 -5.90 10.91 -10.80
C ARG A 52 -5.25 9.87 -9.90
N THR A 53 -5.26 10.12 -8.60
CA THR A 53 -4.70 9.22 -7.59
C THR A 53 -5.75 8.93 -6.53
N LEU A 54 -5.99 7.66 -6.23
CA LEU A 54 -6.86 7.25 -5.13
C LEU A 54 -6.01 6.75 -3.96
N VAL A 55 -6.24 7.32 -2.78
CA VAL A 55 -5.64 6.85 -1.52
C VAL A 55 -6.75 6.31 -0.64
N VAL A 56 -6.70 5.01 -0.32
CA VAL A 56 -7.64 4.37 0.60
C VAL A 56 -6.94 4.08 1.91
N LYS A 57 -7.42 4.65 3.01
CA LYS A 57 -6.83 4.49 4.35
C LYS A 57 -7.81 3.88 5.35
N GLY A 58 -7.30 3.18 6.34
CA GLY A 58 -8.11 2.74 7.48
C GLY A 58 -8.13 3.79 8.58
N ASP A 59 -9.29 4.07 9.17
CA ASP A 59 -9.43 5.04 10.26
C ASP A 59 -8.74 4.61 11.56
N LYS A 60 -8.53 3.31 11.74
CA LYS A 60 -7.81 2.75 12.90
C LYS A 60 -6.30 2.65 12.66
N SER A 61 -5.82 2.99 11.46
CA SER A 61 -4.39 2.94 11.09
C SER A 61 -3.71 4.29 11.27
N LYS A 62 -2.59 4.30 12.00
CA LYS A 62 -1.75 5.49 12.19
C LYS A 62 -0.71 5.70 11.08
N TYR A 63 -0.72 4.87 10.04
CA TYR A 63 0.35 4.83 9.04
C TYR A 63 0.34 6.04 8.11
N ILE A 64 -0.86 6.54 7.76
CA ILE A 64 -1.02 7.79 7.00
C ILE A 64 -1.32 8.90 8.00
N ASN A 65 -0.27 9.59 8.44
CA ASN A 65 -0.39 10.69 9.39
C ASN A 65 -0.67 12.00 8.64
N ARG A 66 -1.41 12.95 9.25
CA ARG A 66 -1.81 14.21 8.59
C ARG A 66 -0.63 15.02 8.02
N HIS A 67 0.54 14.93 8.64
CA HIS A 67 1.75 15.56 8.14
C HIS A 67 2.26 14.98 6.81
N ASN A 68 2.06 13.69 6.59
CA ASN A 68 2.48 13.02 5.35
C ASN A 68 1.48 13.29 4.21
N ILE A 69 0.22 13.59 4.53
CA ILE A 69 -0.81 13.91 3.54
C ILE A 69 -0.47 15.21 2.82
N ASN A 70 -0.10 16.27 3.54
CA ASN A 70 0.26 17.55 2.92
C ASN A 70 1.45 17.41 1.96
N MET A 71 2.44 16.59 2.34
CA MET A 71 3.57 16.29 1.47
C MET A 71 3.13 15.45 0.25
N PHE A 72 2.30 14.44 0.46
CA PHE A 72 1.77 13.59 -0.61
C PHE A 72 0.96 14.40 -1.64
N GLU A 73 0.12 15.34 -1.20
CA GLU A 73 -0.66 16.21 -2.07
C GLU A 73 0.22 17.11 -2.95
N SER A 74 1.43 17.48 -2.48
CA SER A 74 2.39 18.21 -3.30
C SER A 74 2.93 17.41 -4.49
N PHE A 75 3.01 16.07 -4.36
CA PHE A 75 3.40 15.16 -5.43
C PHE A 75 2.21 14.73 -6.28
N PHE A 76 1.03 14.59 -5.68
CA PHE A 76 -0.19 14.09 -6.31
C PHE A 76 -1.34 15.09 -6.13
N PRO A 77 -1.37 16.20 -6.89
CA PRO A 77 -2.37 17.26 -6.73
C PRO A 77 -3.81 16.78 -6.98
N ASN A 78 -4.00 15.77 -7.83
CA ASN A 78 -5.31 15.21 -8.17
C ASN A 78 -5.65 13.97 -7.32
N THR A 79 -5.39 14.07 -6.02
CA THR A 79 -5.62 12.98 -5.06
C THR A 79 -7.04 12.97 -4.52
N ILE A 80 -7.60 11.77 -4.40
CA ILE A 80 -8.86 11.49 -3.69
C ILE A 80 -8.51 10.59 -2.50
N ILE A 81 -8.72 11.10 -1.29
CA ILE A 81 -8.48 10.34 -0.05
C ILE A 81 -9.81 9.81 0.48
N THR A 82 -9.94 8.49 0.57
CA THR A 82 -11.10 7.82 1.16
C THR A 82 -10.68 7.05 2.40
N SER A 83 -11.47 7.16 3.47
CA SER A 83 -11.23 6.41 4.70
C SER A 83 -12.29 5.34 4.91
N LEU A 84 -11.87 4.16 5.36
CA LEU A 84 -12.72 3.02 5.70
C LEU A 84 -12.58 2.70 7.19
N ASP A 85 -13.63 2.14 7.81
CA ASP A 85 -13.58 1.64 9.20
C ASP A 85 -12.77 0.33 9.28
N ALA A 86 -11.46 0.44 9.08
CA ALA A 86 -10.49 -0.64 9.02
C ALA A 86 -9.17 -0.24 9.69
N GLY A 87 -8.36 -1.24 10.04
CA GLY A 87 -6.97 -1.11 10.46
C GLY A 87 -6.02 -0.89 9.28
N HIS A 88 -4.84 -1.51 9.32
CA HIS A 88 -3.81 -1.29 8.31
C HIS A 88 -4.14 -1.97 6.97
N TRP A 89 -4.82 -3.12 7.01
CA TRP A 89 -5.07 -3.96 5.85
C TRP A 89 -6.49 -3.75 5.33
N VAL A 90 -6.77 -2.55 4.81
CA VAL A 90 -8.13 -2.14 4.38
C VAL A 90 -8.81 -3.13 3.43
N HIS A 91 -8.04 -3.73 2.51
CA HIS A 91 -8.55 -4.71 1.55
C HIS A 91 -8.87 -6.07 2.17
N ALA A 92 -8.18 -6.46 3.26
CA ALA A 92 -8.43 -7.70 3.97
C ALA A 92 -9.56 -7.55 5.00
N GLU A 93 -9.64 -6.39 5.66
CA GLU A 93 -10.63 -6.12 6.71
C GLU A 93 -11.98 -5.66 6.15
N ARG A 94 -12.00 -4.89 5.06
CA ARG A 94 -13.21 -4.34 4.42
C ARG A 94 -13.20 -4.58 2.90
N PRO A 95 -13.20 -5.84 2.43
CA PRO A 95 -13.06 -6.16 1.01
C PRO A 95 -14.16 -5.56 0.13
N HIS A 96 -15.43 -5.61 0.58
CA HIS A 96 -16.56 -5.08 -0.20
C HIS A 96 -16.50 -3.56 -0.35
N GLU A 97 -16.21 -2.83 0.73
CA GLU A 97 -16.10 -1.37 0.70
C GLU A 97 -14.89 -0.93 -0.12
N PHE A 98 -13.76 -1.62 0.03
CA PHE A 98 -12.56 -1.38 -0.76
C PHE A 98 -12.84 -1.57 -2.26
N LEU A 99 -13.47 -2.68 -2.64
CA LEU A 99 -13.85 -2.94 -4.03
C LEU A 99 -14.80 -1.88 -4.58
N LYS A 100 -15.80 -1.46 -3.80
CA LYS A 100 -16.71 -0.40 -4.21
C LYS A 100 -15.96 0.90 -4.54
N VAL A 101 -15.09 1.35 -3.62
CA VAL A 101 -14.31 2.59 -3.81
C VAL A 101 -13.38 2.47 -5.03
N LEU A 102 -12.75 1.30 -5.21
CA LEU A 102 -11.88 1.03 -6.35
C LEU A 102 -12.67 1.06 -7.68
N SER A 103 -13.81 0.37 -7.75
CA SER A 103 -14.68 0.33 -8.93
C SER A 103 -15.21 1.71 -9.27
N ASP A 104 -15.70 2.47 -8.28
CA ASP A 104 -16.19 3.83 -8.48
C ASP A 104 -15.09 4.74 -9.07
N PHE A 105 -13.85 4.60 -8.57
CA PHE A 105 -12.71 5.37 -9.07
C PHE A 105 -12.36 5.01 -10.52
N VAL A 106 -12.27 3.71 -10.85
CA VAL A 106 -11.93 3.23 -12.20
C VAL A 106 -13.01 3.63 -13.20
N CYS A 107 -14.28 3.36 -12.91
CA CYS A 107 -15.40 3.68 -13.80
C CYS A 107 -15.57 5.19 -14.01
N ALA A 108 -15.29 6.00 -12.99
CA ALA A 108 -15.28 7.46 -13.14
C ALA A 108 -14.12 7.95 -14.02
N GLY A 109 -13.03 7.18 -14.16
CA GLY A 109 -11.88 7.51 -15.02
C GLY A 109 -12.16 7.31 -16.50
N GLU A 110 -12.97 6.32 -16.85
CA GLU A 110 -13.34 6.02 -18.23
C GLU A 110 -14.31 7.05 -18.82
N LYS A 111 -15.23 7.59 -17.99
CA LYS A 111 -16.19 8.63 -18.43
C LYS A 111 -15.56 9.97 -18.82
N GLY A 112 -14.37 10.29 -18.30
CA GLY A 112 -13.65 11.53 -18.63
C GLY A 112 -12.73 11.43 -19.86
N ARG A 113 -12.70 10.27 -20.51
CA ARG A 113 -11.79 9.96 -21.63
C ARG A 113 -12.52 9.80 -22.98
N SER A 114 -13.82 10.05 -22.99
CA SER A 114 -14.70 9.97 -24.16
C SER A 114 -15.13 11.34 -24.67
#